data_AF-A0A5J4VRD9-F1
#
_entry.id   AF-A0A5J4VRD9-F1
#
_cell.length_a   1.000
_cell.length_b   1.000
_cell.length_c   1.000
_cell.angle_alpha   90.00
_cell.angle_beta   90.00
_cell.angle_gamma   90.00
#
_symmetry.space_group_name_H-M   'P 1'
#
loop_
_entity.id
_entity.type
_entity.pdbx_description
1 polymer ?
#
loop_
_entity_poly.entity_id
_entity_poly.type
_entity_poly.pdbx_seq_one_letter_code
_entity_poly.pdbx_strand_id
1 'polypeptide(L)'
;MQKTFGLLNIKSHLKLQDVAISDCVIIGGTTSQGFISIEGLGSMIFEHSTISNLEVVEGLNLINIPGGSMTIDDITVQNVKLLGGSIVSIQSSGQLTITSSTFKQTKGISGLDSYVIFAYFHYPENELVISDCIFDENGYNSDGWSSSLSIRISNGGQASISNTQFNKCKSLWGGALNIWIQQQGGSMSIDGTCQFTECSATGTYANGGAITLQIEGSNSQVILESGIKFDTCTSNYEGGGIGINIYNGGQFSIQGTCLFENCQALNHTSGGISGNIQGEDTLMQISGQITFDTCSAFLQGGGMRLVVENKACVEINELIFINCSVDNTVGQGGGFSAFLLSGGQMSIKSQTYTNCSGYGAGGLYTFLSSDGYKLEMVDISCKDCSAVINAGGIEIASQSSENEILITGELIVENCSSEKNGGMIIQADNGIDIELIGVSFKDCFAQLYGGGLCLTRKQLICFLLS
;
A
#
# COMPACT_ATOMS: atom_id res chain seq x y z
N MET A 1 -12.94 22.85 36.18
CA MET A 1 -12.17 24.09 35.95
C MET A 1 -11.49 23.93 34.59
N GLN A 2 -11.91 24.66 33.56
CA GLN A 2 -11.12 24.76 32.33
C GLN A 2 -9.81 25.47 32.70
N LYS A 3 -8.69 24.75 32.68
CA LYS A 3 -7.36 25.35 32.79
C LYS A 3 -6.96 25.79 31.38
N THR A 4 -7.05 27.08 31.11
CA THR A 4 -6.54 27.66 29.88
C THR A 4 -5.03 27.84 30.02
N PHE A 5 -4.24 27.14 29.21
CA PHE A 5 -2.80 27.35 29.14
C PHE A 5 -2.46 28.32 28.00
N GLY A 6 -1.43 29.15 28.18
CA GLY A 6 -0.93 30.09 27.15
C GLY A 6 0.06 29.44 26.18
N LEU A 7 0.26 30.08 25.02
CA LEU A 7 1.19 29.65 23.97
C LEU A 7 2.64 29.60 24.48
N LEU A 8 3.36 28.50 24.21
CA LEU A 8 4.78 28.35 24.53
C LEU A 8 5.62 28.45 23.25
N ASN A 9 6.24 29.61 23.01
CA ASN A 9 7.13 29.86 21.86
C ASN A 9 8.60 29.72 22.26
N ILE A 10 9.33 28.85 21.58
CA ILE A 10 10.71 28.51 21.94
C ILE A 10 11.65 28.88 20.80
N LYS A 11 12.65 29.72 21.12
CA LYS A 11 13.67 30.23 20.18
C LYS A 11 15.09 29.71 20.50
N SER A 12 15.22 28.84 21.49
CA SER A 12 16.48 28.27 22.00
C SER A 12 16.29 26.80 22.35
N HIS A 13 17.26 26.18 23.03
CA HIS A 13 17.13 24.79 23.50
C HIS A 13 16.14 24.71 24.68
N LEU A 14 15.18 23.77 24.64
CA LEU A 14 14.30 23.44 25.77
C LEU A 14 14.22 21.92 25.96
N LYS A 15 14.27 21.47 27.22
CA LYS A 15 13.96 20.08 27.59
C LYS A 15 12.72 20.05 28.48
N LEU A 16 11.72 19.28 28.08
CA LEU A 16 10.55 18.95 28.88
C LEU A 16 10.63 17.46 29.23
N GLN A 17 10.70 17.16 30.53
CA GLN A 17 10.87 15.81 31.04
C GLN A 17 9.91 15.61 32.23
N ASP A 18 9.34 14.41 32.35
CA ASP A 18 8.39 14.05 33.43
C ASP A 18 7.17 14.99 33.51
N VAL A 19 6.67 15.44 32.37
CA VAL A 19 5.53 16.37 32.28
C VAL A 19 4.23 15.58 32.09
N ALA A 20 3.19 15.97 32.85
CA ALA A 20 1.84 15.44 32.69
C ALA A 20 0.87 16.56 32.30
N ILE A 21 0.20 16.40 31.16
CA ILE A 21 -0.89 17.27 30.70
C ILE A 21 -2.17 16.42 30.67
N SER A 22 -3.13 16.72 31.55
CA SER A 22 -4.38 15.94 31.61
C SER A 22 -5.62 16.77 31.86
N ASP A 23 -6.77 16.24 31.41
CA ASP A 23 -8.12 16.70 31.75
C ASP A 23 -8.36 18.18 31.43
N CYS A 24 -7.89 18.59 30.25
CA CYS A 24 -7.91 19.97 29.79
C CYS A 24 -8.51 20.10 28.38
N VAL A 25 -9.02 21.31 28.09
CA VAL A 25 -9.45 21.71 26.75
C VAL A 25 -8.45 22.76 26.27
N ILE A 26 -7.86 22.53 25.10
CA ILE A 26 -6.89 23.44 24.51
C ILE A 26 -7.62 24.38 23.56
N ILE A 27 -7.65 25.67 23.94
CA ILE A 27 -8.34 26.74 23.21
C ILE A 27 -7.40 27.82 22.65
N GLY A 28 -6.08 27.65 22.81
CA GLY A 28 -5.06 28.62 22.38
C GLY A 28 -4.07 28.03 21.37
N GLY A 29 -3.79 28.78 20.31
CA GLY A 29 -2.89 28.43 19.20
C GLY A 29 -3.47 28.87 17.84
N THR A 30 -2.79 28.50 16.76
CA THR A 30 -3.28 28.46 15.37
C THR A 30 -2.71 27.20 14.69
N THR A 31 -3.11 26.91 13.45
CA THR A 31 -2.42 25.91 12.61
C THR A 31 -0.92 26.20 12.46
N SER A 32 -0.54 27.49 12.43
CA SER A 32 0.84 27.95 12.27
C SER A 32 1.62 28.14 13.58
N GLN A 33 0.92 28.23 14.71
CA GLN A 33 1.49 28.35 16.05
C GLN A 33 0.69 27.45 16.98
N GLY A 34 1.05 26.16 17.00
CA GLY A 34 0.43 25.19 17.90
C GLY A 34 0.60 25.58 19.38
N PHE A 35 -0.02 24.85 20.28
CA PHE A 35 0.05 25.15 21.72
C PHE A 35 1.50 25.22 22.24
N ILE A 36 2.34 24.30 21.76
CA ILE A 36 3.80 24.35 21.83
C ILE A 36 4.32 24.64 20.43
N SER A 37 5.15 25.69 20.26
CA SER A 37 5.71 26.07 18.96
C SER A 37 7.23 26.26 19.02
N ILE A 38 7.95 25.63 18.09
CA ILE A 38 9.42 25.75 17.96
C ILE A 38 9.73 26.65 16.77
N GLU A 39 10.26 27.86 17.01
CA GLU A 39 10.56 28.82 15.94
C GLU A 39 12.06 28.91 15.65
N GLY A 40 12.41 29.02 14.37
CA GLY A 40 13.80 29.23 13.92
C GLY A 40 14.65 27.97 14.02
N LEU A 41 15.90 28.11 14.52
CA LEU A 41 16.86 27.01 14.71
C LEU A 41 16.80 26.41 16.12
N GLY A 42 15.65 26.54 16.80
CA GLY A 42 15.45 25.99 18.13
C GLY A 42 15.56 24.46 18.15
N SER A 43 15.85 23.90 19.32
CA SER A 43 15.79 22.46 19.55
C SER A 43 14.96 22.16 20.78
N MET A 44 14.14 21.11 20.72
CA MET A 44 13.35 20.64 21.85
C MET A 44 13.51 19.15 22.06
N ILE A 45 13.62 18.74 23.31
CA ILE A 45 13.43 17.35 23.72
C ILE A 45 12.20 17.27 24.61
N PHE A 46 11.26 16.38 24.28
CA PHE A 46 10.09 16.08 25.08
C PHE A 46 10.05 14.59 25.41
N GLU A 47 10.34 14.24 26.67
CA GLU A 47 10.57 12.85 27.05
C GLU A 47 9.86 12.42 28.35
N HIS A 48 9.67 11.12 28.53
CA HIS A 48 9.14 10.49 29.76
C HIS A 48 7.85 11.15 30.26
N SER A 49 6.93 11.48 29.34
CA SER A 49 5.82 12.40 29.61
C SER A 49 4.48 11.82 29.19
N THR A 50 3.39 12.35 29.75
CA THR A 50 2.03 11.87 29.46
C THR A 50 1.11 13.01 29.07
N ILE A 51 0.37 12.81 27.99
CA ILE A 51 -0.74 13.66 27.56
C ILE A 51 -2.00 12.80 27.57
N SER A 52 -3.04 13.21 28.30
CA SER A 52 -4.26 12.40 28.41
C SER A 52 -5.55 13.18 28.55
N ASN A 53 -6.65 12.60 28.07
CA ASN A 53 -8.01 13.13 28.25
C ASN A 53 -8.12 14.60 27.80
N LEU A 54 -7.64 14.88 26.58
CA LEU A 54 -7.67 16.22 26.01
C LEU A 54 -8.73 16.37 24.93
N GLU A 55 -9.24 17.59 24.84
CA GLU A 55 -9.97 18.07 23.67
C GLU A 55 -9.22 19.26 23.08
N VAL A 56 -8.80 19.14 21.81
CA VAL A 56 -8.12 20.20 21.07
C VAL A 56 -9.15 20.87 20.17
N VAL A 57 -9.39 22.16 20.42
CA VAL A 57 -10.44 22.93 19.73
C VAL A 57 -9.96 23.40 18.35
N GLU A 58 -10.92 23.66 17.46
CA GLU A 58 -10.84 24.01 16.03
C GLU A 58 -9.45 24.27 15.42
N GLY A 59 -8.97 23.30 14.62
CA GLY A 59 -7.85 23.48 13.69
C GLY A 59 -6.48 23.72 14.35
N LEU A 60 -6.35 23.47 15.65
CA LEU A 60 -5.10 23.69 16.37
C LEU A 60 -4.19 22.46 16.32
N ASN A 61 -2.88 22.72 16.26
CA ASN A 61 -1.86 21.73 16.51
C ASN A 61 -1.48 21.76 18.00
N LEU A 62 -1.36 20.62 18.68
CA LEU A 62 -0.86 20.61 20.06
C LEU A 62 0.63 21.00 20.08
N ILE A 63 1.42 20.39 19.20
CA ILE A 63 2.83 20.69 19.00
C ILE A 63 2.99 21.09 17.53
N ASN A 64 3.57 22.25 17.27
CA ASN A 64 3.90 22.71 15.93
C ASN A 64 5.40 22.98 15.81
N ILE A 65 6.01 22.43 14.77
CA ILE A 65 7.43 22.54 14.46
C ILE A 65 7.56 23.21 13.09
N PRO A 66 7.45 24.56 13.01
CA PRO A 66 7.67 25.30 11.77
C PRO A 66 9.16 25.42 11.39
N GLY A 67 10.08 24.94 12.22
CA GLY A 67 11.53 24.91 11.95
C GLY A 67 12.32 24.35 13.14
N GLY A 68 13.60 24.07 12.93
CA GLY A 68 14.49 23.54 13.98
C GLY A 68 14.36 22.03 14.14
N SER A 69 14.71 21.51 15.31
CA SER A 69 14.68 20.06 15.59
C SER A 69 13.85 19.75 16.83
N MET A 70 13.11 18.65 16.79
CA MET A 70 12.40 18.12 17.95
C MET A 70 12.63 16.62 18.11
N THR A 71 12.91 16.20 19.33
CA THR A 71 12.90 14.80 19.74
C THR A 71 11.75 14.57 20.71
N ILE A 72 10.94 13.55 20.43
CA ILE A 72 9.91 13.03 21.32
C ILE A 72 10.29 11.60 21.68
N ASP A 73 10.49 11.31 22.95
CA ASP A 73 10.93 9.97 23.38
C ASP A 73 10.16 9.47 24.59
N ASP A 74 9.73 8.21 24.58
CA ASP A 74 9.03 7.58 25.71
C ASP A 74 7.85 8.43 26.24
N ILE A 75 7.00 8.92 25.33
CA ILE A 75 5.77 9.60 25.73
C ILE A 75 4.55 8.71 25.53
N THR A 76 3.52 8.95 26.34
CA THR A 76 2.19 8.38 26.13
C THR A 76 1.17 9.48 25.86
N VAL A 77 0.52 9.42 24.71
CA VAL A 77 -0.65 10.24 24.36
C VAL A 77 -1.88 9.36 24.30
N GLN A 78 -2.90 9.67 25.10
CA GLN A 78 -4.12 8.84 25.16
C GLN A 78 -5.41 9.64 25.29
N ASN A 79 -6.51 9.13 24.73
CA ASN A 79 -7.84 9.73 24.86
C ASN A 79 -7.88 11.20 24.41
N VAL A 80 -7.32 11.50 23.23
CA VAL A 80 -7.31 12.86 22.67
C VAL A 80 -8.39 12.99 21.61
N LYS A 81 -9.25 14.01 21.74
CA LYS A 81 -10.24 14.38 20.74
C LYS A 81 -9.75 15.63 19.99
N LEU A 82 -9.69 15.54 18.67
CA LEU A 82 -9.29 16.64 17.79
C LEU A 82 -10.53 17.18 17.07
N LEU A 83 -10.78 18.49 17.20
CA LEU A 83 -11.71 19.21 16.33
C LEU A 83 -10.96 19.76 15.11
N GLY A 84 -10.16 18.93 14.45
CA GLY A 84 -9.21 19.34 13.41
C GLY A 84 -7.78 19.53 13.93
N GLY A 85 -6.80 19.58 13.04
CA GLY A 85 -5.39 19.79 13.36
C GLY A 85 -4.64 18.50 13.71
N SER A 86 -3.61 18.57 14.55
CA SER A 86 -2.80 17.39 14.88
C SER A 86 -2.25 17.42 16.30
N ILE A 87 -1.82 16.26 16.81
CA ILE A 87 -1.01 16.24 18.04
C ILE A 87 0.37 16.82 17.74
N VAL A 88 1.02 16.36 16.68
CA VAL A 88 2.31 16.90 16.23
C VAL A 88 2.21 17.29 14.76
N SER A 89 2.47 18.55 14.47
CA SER A 89 2.61 19.09 13.12
C SER A 89 4.06 19.52 12.91
N ILE A 90 4.67 19.04 11.84
CA ILE A 90 5.98 19.53 11.38
C ILE A 90 5.85 20.07 9.96
N GLN A 91 6.29 21.31 9.79
CA GLN A 91 6.15 22.08 8.56
C GLN A 91 7.44 22.88 8.30
N SER A 92 7.60 23.35 7.06
CA SER A 92 8.79 24.11 6.62
C SER A 92 10.08 23.31 6.79
N SER A 93 11.22 23.86 7.24
CA SER A 93 12.54 23.18 7.29
C SER A 93 12.85 22.42 8.60
N GLY A 94 11.82 21.94 9.31
CA GLY A 94 11.99 21.22 10.57
C GLY A 94 12.54 19.79 10.43
N GLN A 95 13.04 19.25 11.53
CA GLN A 95 13.37 17.83 11.73
C GLN A 95 12.65 17.28 12.96
N LEU A 96 12.10 16.07 12.86
CA LEU A 96 11.36 15.42 13.93
C LEU A 96 11.80 13.97 14.11
N THR A 97 12.21 13.63 15.32
CA THR A 97 12.49 12.26 15.74
C THR A 97 11.50 11.86 16.82
N ILE A 98 10.81 10.73 16.64
CA ILE A 98 9.90 10.16 17.63
C ILE A 98 10.31 8.72 17.91
N THR A 99 10.60 8.42 19.17
CA THR A 99 11.06 7.09 19.61
C THR A 99 10.28 6.59 20.80
N SER A 100 10.14 5.27 20.94
CA SER A 100 9.62 4.59 22.13
C SER A 100 8.24 5.09 22.61
N SER A 101 7.44 5.71 21.74
CA SER A 101 6.27 6.50 22.15
C SER A 101 4.96 5.82 21.76
N THR A 102 3.92 6.01 22.58
CA THR A 102 2.60 5.43 22.38
C THR A 102 1.55 6.51 22.15
N PHE A 103 0.80 6.39 21.05
CA PHE A 103 -0.34 7.23 20.71
C PHE A 103 -1.59 6.37 20.58
N LYS A 104 -2.51 6.47 21.54
CA LYS A 104 -3.70 5.62 21.54
C LYS A 104 -5.00 6.38 21.70
N GLN A 105 -6.05 5.87 21.08
CA GLN A 105 -7.42 6.40 21.22
C GLN A 105 -7.51 7.90 20.88
N THR A 106 -6.71 8.35 19.91
CA THR A 106 -6.81 9.70 19.33
C THR A 106 -7.87 9.71 18.24
N LYS A 107 -8.82 10.65 18.30
CA LYS A 107 -9.94 10.68 17.35
C LYS A 107 -10.28 12.08 16.84
N GLY A 108 -10.54 12.18 15.54
CA GLY A 108 -11.14 13.38 14.92
C GLY A 108 -12.66 13.40 15.11
N ILE A 109 -13.24 14.52 15.58
CA ILE A 109 -14.67 14.61 15.94
C ILE A 109 -15.46 15.73 15.24
N SER A 110 -14.83 16.58 14.43
CA SER A 110 -15.47 17.75 13.79
C SER A 110 -15.65 17.64 12.28
N GLY A 111 -15.33 16.49 11.66
CA GLY A 111 -15.29 16.34 10.20
C GLY A 111 -14.13 17.06 9.52
N LEU A 112 -13.35 17.86 10.25
CA LEU A 112 -12.13 18.50 9.79
C LEU A 112 -10.94 17.52 9.83
N ASP A 113 -9.97 17.78 8.95
CA ASP A 113 -8.73 17.01 8.87
C ASP A 113 -8.00 16.97 10.23
N SER A 114 -7.72 15.76 10.69
CA SER A 114 -7.19 15.46 12.03
C SER A 114 -6.13 14.36 11.94
N TYR A 115 -5.02 14.51 12.65
CA TYR A 115 -3.89 13.57 12.60
C TYR A 115 -3.29 13.33 13.98
N VAL A 116 -2.68 12.16 14.24
CA VAL A 116 -1.71 12.09 15.34
C VAL A 116 -0.52 12.95 14.93
N ILE A 117 0.08 12.62 13.78
CA ILE A 117 1.23 13.34 13.25
C ILE A 117 0.93 13.80 11.82
N PHE A 118 1.19 15.06 11.55
CA PHE A 118 1.15 15.64 10.20
C PHE A 118 2.54 16.17 9.84
N ALA A 119 3.16 15.59 8.81
CA ALA A 119 4.45 16.03 8.29
C ALA A 119 4.28 16.60 6.88
N TYR A 120 4.72 17.85 6.68
CA TYR A 120 4.63 18.56 5.41
C TYR A 120 5.99 19.14 5.03
N PHE A 121 6.73 18.39 4.21
CA PHE A 121 8.13 18.61 3.88
C PHE A 121 8.30 19.13 2.46
N HIS A 122 9.03 20.25 2.35
CA HIS A 122 9.25 20.98 1.11
C HIS A 122 10.69 21.39 0.89
N TYR A 123 11.58 20.92 1.77
CA TYR A 123 12.99 21.27 1.77
C TYR A 123 13.84 19.99 1.91
N PRO A 124 15.03 19.96 1.31
CA PRO A 124 15.89 18.77 1.33
C PRO A 124 16.42 18.44 2.73
N GLU A 125 16.48 19.41 3.64
CA GLU A 125 16.88 19.20 5.03
C GLU A 125 15.78 18.61 5.93
N ASN A 126 14.56 18.45 5.40
CA ASN A 126 13.46 17.88 6.15
C ASN A 126 13.66 16.39 6.41
N GLU A 127 13.49 16.01 7.67
CA GLU A 127 13.63 14.62 8.10
C GLU A 127 12.58 14.28 9.17
N LEU A 128 11.89 13.15 8.95
CA LEU A 128 11.05 12.49 9.94
C LEU A 128 11.64 11.11 10.25
N VAL A 129 11.88 10.82 11.51
CA VAL A 129 12.27 9.49 11.98
C VAL A 129 11.27 9.04 13.04
N ILE A 130 10.63 7.89 12.82
CA ILE A 130 9.77 7.25 13.80
C ILE A 130 10.29 5.84 14.05
N SER A 131 10.63 5.50 15.30
CA SER A 131 11.03 4.14 15.65
C SER A 131 10.41 3.66 16.95
N ASP A 132 10.18 2.34 17.04
CA ASP A 132 9.78 1.67 18.29
C ASP A 132 8.50 2.27 18.92
N CYS A 133 7.59 2.76 18.07
CA CYS A 133 6.37 3.43 18.49
C CYS A 133 5.14 2.50 18.40
N ILE A 134 4.07 2.90 19.08
CA ILE A 134 2.77 2.22 19.03
C ILE A 134 1.67 3.24 18.74
N PHE A 135 0.92 3.01 17.66
CA PHE A 135 -0.30 3.71 17.31
C PHE A 135 -1.47 2.75 17.48
N ASP A 136 -2.40 3.03 18.40
CA ASP A 136 -3.44 2.06 18.78
C ASP A 136 -4.83 2.70 18.87
N GLU A 137 -5.82 2.12 18.19
CA GLU A 137 -7.23 2.57 18.17
C GLU A 137 -7.42 4.05 17.78
N ASN A 138 -6.53 4.60 16.94
CA ASN A 138 -6.64 5.95 16.41
C ASN A 138 -7.67 5.99 15.27
N GLY A 139 -8.55 6.99 15.23
CA GLY A 139 -9.72 6.97 14.35
C GLY A 139 -10.17 8.33 13.83
N TYR A 140 -10.33 8.47 12.52
CA TYR A 140 -10.64 9.75 11.87
C TYR A 140 -11.77 9.62 10.86
N ASN A 141 -12.80 10.45 11.01
CA ASN A 141 -14.02 10.41 10.19
C ASN A 141 -14.21 11.68 9.35
N SER A 142 -13.14 12.36 8.93
CA SER A 142 -13.23 13.53 8.05
C SER A 142 -13.30 13.12 6.60
N ASP A 143 -14.08 13.81 5.77
CA ASP A 143 -14.12 13.62 4.31
C ASP A 143 -12.78 13.92 3.60
N GLY A 144 -11.82 14.55 4.30
CA GLY A 144 -10.48 14.86 3.79
C GLY A 144 -9.44 13.77 4.04
N TRP A 145 -8.18 14.17 4.22
CA TRP A 145 -6.99 13.32 4.10
C TRP A 145 -6.51 12.71 5.42
N SER A 146 -7.36 12.71 6.44
CA SER A 146 -6.99 12.25 7.79
C SER A 146 -6.49 10.80 7.79
N SER A 147 -5.49 10.56 8.63
CA SER A 147 -4.93 9.25 8.96
C SER A 147 -4.23 9.38 10.31
N SER A 148 -3.75 8.26 10.89
CA SER A 148 -2.95 8.36 12.11
C SER A 148 -1.68 9.18 11.85
N LEU A 149 -1.01 8.91 10.75
CA LEU A 149 0.17 9.64 10.30
C LEU A 149 0.02 10.00 8.81
N SER A 150 -0.01 11.31 8.53
CA SER A 150 0.00 11.83 7.17
C SER A 150 1.34 12.49 6.89
N ILE A 151 2.03 12.00 5.85
CA ILE A 151 3.36 12.45 5.44
C ILE A 151 3.27 12.95 4.01
N ARG A 152 3.65 14.20 3.78
CA ARG A 152 3.75 14.81 2.46
C ARG A 152 5.18 15.29 2.24
N ILE A 153 5.82 14.82 1.17
CA ILE A 153 7.22 15.09 0.87
C ILE A 153 7.35 15.67 -0.53
N SER A 154 8.17 16.70 -0.66
CA SER A 154 8.67 17.21 -1.93
C SER A 154 10.10 17.75 -1.77
N ASN A 155 10.76 18.03 -2.90
CA ASN A 155 12.07 18.68 -2.97
C ASN A 155 13.18 18.00 -2.12
N GLY A 156 13.19 16.67 -2.07
CA GLY A 156 14.26 15.87 -1.46
C GLY A 156 14.14 15.60 0.05
N GLY A 157 13.02 16.00 0.68
CA GLY A 157 12.76 15.63 2.07
C GLY A 157 12.69 14.12 2.30
N GLN A 158 12.85 13.69 3.56
CA GLN A 158 12.99 12.27 3.90
C GLN A 158 12.12 11.87 5.08
N ALA A 159 11.61 10.64 5.06
CA ALA A 159 10.93 10.03 6.20
C ALA A 159 11.32 8.56 6.38
N SER A 160 11.43 8.09 7.61
CA SER A 160 11.64 6.68 7.92
C SER A 160 10.77 6.24 9.09
N ILE A 161 10.22 5.03 8.98
CA ILE A 161 9.45 4.38 10.05
C ILE A 161 10.04 3.00 10.29
N SER A 162 10.37 2.66 11.53
CA SER A 162 10.91 1.33 11.87
C SER A 162 10.33 0.76 13.16
N ASN A 163 10.26 -0.57 13.25
CA ASN A 163 9.84 -1.32 14.46
C ASN A 163 8.56 -0.79 15.13
N THR A 164 7.62 -0.27 14.33
CA THR A 164 6.44 0.44 14.82
C THR A 164 5.17 -0.37 14.60
N GLN A 165 4.26 -0.34 15.56
CA GLN A 165 2.98 -1.05 15.50
C GLN A 165 1.83 -0.07 15.24
N PHE A 166 0.98 -0.39 14.26
CA PHE A 166 -0.26 0.31 13.97
C PHE A 166 -1.42 -0.67 14.16
N ASN A 167 -2.16 -0.50 15.24
CA ASN A 167 -3.21 -1.39 15.67
C ASN A 167 -4.56 -0.67 15.60
N LYS A 168 -5.52 -1.24 14.86
CA LYS A 168 -6.91 -0.76 14.79
C LYS A 168 -7.00 0.71 14.39
N CYS A 169 -6.04 1.19 13.61
CA CYS A 169 -6.05 2.54 13.06
C CYS A 169 -7.10 2.64 11.95
N LYS A 170 -7.94 3.67 12.00
CA LYS A 170 -9.07 3.85 11.09
C LYS A 170 -9.11 5.24 10.50
N SER A 171 -9.32 5.33 9.20
CA SER A 171 -9.50 6.60 8.49
C SER A 171 -10.37 6.43 7.24
N LEU A 172 -10.57 7.49 6.46
CA LEU A 172 -11.18 7.34 5.13
C LEU A 172 -10.20 6.82 4.08
N TRP A 173 -8.90 7.14 4.22
CA TRP A 173 -7.82 6.79 3.29
C TRP A 173 -6.61 6.34 4.11
N GLY A 174 -6.20 5.07 4.03
CA GLY A 174 -5.02 4.58 4.75
C GLY A 174 -5.23 4.68 6.25
N GLY A 175 -5.78 3.62 6.85
CA GLY A 175 -6.17 3.64 8.27
C GLY A 175 -5.04 4.10 9.19
N ALA A 176 -3.82 3.62 8.91
CA ALA A 176 -2.61 4.01 9.60
C ALA A 176 -1.89 5.18 8.92
N LEU A 177 -1.52 5.01 7.64
CA LEU A 177 -0.60 5.90 6.93
C LEU A 177 -1.21 6.47 5.65
N ASN A 178 -1.07 7.77 5.47
CA ASN A 178 -1.32 8.46 4.20
C ASN A 178 -0.05 9.16 3.74
N ILE A 179 0.59 8.66 2.69
CA ILE A 179 1.90 9.13 2.24
C ILE A 179 1.81 9.66 0.83
N TRP A 180 2.24 10.90 0.64
CA TRP A 180 2.28 11.60 -0.63
C TRP A 180 3.66 12.14 -0.92
N ILE A 181 4.31 11.66 -1.97
CA ILE A 181 5.57 12.20 -2.47
C ILE A 181 5.32 12.84 -3.83
N GLN A 182 5.61 14.13 -3.96
CA GLN A 182 5.35 14.90 -5.18
C GLN A 182 6.52 15.83 -5.51
N GLN A 183 6.89 15.92 -6.79
CA GLN A 183 7.80 16.93 -7.37
C GLN A 183 9.24 16.98 -6.81
N GLN A 184 10.22 16.96 -7.72
CA GLN A 184 11.65 17.23 -7.45
C GLN A 184 12.29 16.35 -6.35
N GLY A 185 11.85 15.10 -6.24
CA GLY A 185 12.45 14.09 -5.38
C GLY A 185 11.94 14.09 -3.94
N GLY A 186 12.20 13.00 -3.24
CA GLY A 186 11.79 12.76 -1.87
C GLY A 186 11.78 11.26 -1.60
N SER A 187 12.10 10.84 -0.39
CA SER A 187 12.21 9.41 -0.09
C SER A 187 11.55 9.04 1.21
N MET A 188 10.88 7.90 1.21
CA MET A 188 10.40 7.28 2.43
C MET A 188 10.79 5.81 2.51
N SER A 189 11.19 5.36 3.69
CA SER A 189 11.36 3.94 3.99
C SER A 189 10.47 3.49 5.15
N ILE A 190 10.00 2.26 5.07
CA ILE A 190 9.41 1.53 6.20
C ILE A 190 10.24 0.26 6.36
N ASP A 191 10.75 0.01 7.57
CA ASP A 191 11.71 -1.06 7.83
C ASP A 191 11.49 -1.75 9.18
N GLY A 192 12.20 -2.85 9.40
CA GLY A 192 12.19 -3.63 10.62
C GLY A 192 10.87 -4.36 10.80
N THR A 193 10.51 -4.61 12.06
CA THR A 193 9.34 -5.43 12.39
C THR A 193 8.06 -4.59 12.45
N CYS A 194 7.85 -3.69 11.49
CA CYS A 194 6.62 -2.89 11.44
C CYS A 194 5.39 -3.78 11.23
N GLN A 195 4.33 -3.52 11.98
CA GLN A 195 3.08 -4.29 11.92
C GLN A 195 1.88 -3.39 11.76
N PHE A 196 1.00 -3.75 10.82
CA PHE A 196 -0.30 -3.11 10.60
C PHE A 196 -1.38 -4.15 10.87
N THR A 197 -2.06 -4.02 12.00
CA THR A 197 -3.04 -5.00 12.47
C THR A 197 -4.42 -4.36 12.57
N GLU A 198 -5.41 -4.98 11.92
CA GLU A 198 -6.81 -4.52 11.92
C GLU A 198 -6.98 -3.05 11.48
N CYS A 199 -6.06 -2.54 10.65
CA CYS A 199 -6.18 -1.19 10.11
C CYS A 199 -7.27 -1.14 9.03
N SER A 200 -8.03 -0.04 8.98
CA SER A 200 -9.15 0.07 8.05
C SER A 200 -9.28 1.44 7.39
N ALA A 201 -9.53 1.42 6.08
CA ALA A 201 -9.91 2.60 5.31
C ALA A 201 -11.38 2.49 4.90
N THR A 202 -12.19 3.43 5.39
CA THR A 202 -13.65 3.36 5.32
C THR A 202 -14.29 4.35 4.36
N GLY A 203 -13.50 5.09 3.59
CA GLY A 203 -14.02 5.93 2.51
C GLY A 203 -14.69 5.10 1.41
N THR A 204 -15.69 5.67 0.72
CA THR A 204 -16.39 4.97 -0.37
C THR A 204 -15.47 4.56 -1.52
N TYR A 205 -14.44 5.37 -1.79
CA TYR A 205 -13.42 5.13 -2.81
C TYR A 205 -12.04 4.89 -2.18
N ALA A 206 -12.00 4.43 -0.93
CA ALA A 206 -10.77 4.25 -0.15
C ALA A 206 -9.73 3.41 -0.89
N ASN A 207 -8.49 3.85 -0.89
CA ASN A 207 -7.38 3.10 -1.45
C ASN A 207 -6.38 2.77 -0.33
N GLY A 208 -6.14 1.51 -0.01
CA GLY A 208 -5.24 1.11 1.06
C GLY A 208 -5.90 1.10 2.42
N GLY A 209 -6.15 -0.09 2.98
CA GLY A 209 -6.74 -0.24 4.32
C GLY A 209 -5.79 0.17 5.44
N ALA A 210 -4.50 -0.17 5.32
CA ALA A 210 -3.47 0.30 6.22
C ALA A 210 -2.74 1.53 5.68
N ILE A 211 -2.28 1.46 4.43
CA ILE A 211 -1.41 2.48 3.82
C ILE A 211 -1.98 2.93 2.48
N THR A 212 -2.20 4.23 2.32
CA THR A 212 -2.40 4.88 1.01
C THR A 212 -1.11 5.56 0.58
N LEU A 213 -0.67 5.30 -0.65
CA LEU A 213 0.53 5.87 -1.26
C LEU A 213 0.19 6.61 -2.55
N GLN A 214 0.74 7.81 -2.72
CA GLN A 214 0.86 8.49 -4.01
C GLN A 214 2.30 8.93 -4.20
N ILE A 215 2.93 8.50 -5.29
CA ILE A 215 4.35 8.77 -5.58
C ILE A 215 4.44 9.36 -6.97
N GLU A 216 4.90 10.60 -7.07
CA GLU A 216 4.98 11.33 -8.33
C GLU A 216 6.30 12.09 -8.50
N GLY A 217 6.88 11.99 -9.70
CA GLY A 217 8.05 12.76 -10.10
C GLY A 217 9.36 11.99 -9.99
N SER A 218 10.36 12.43 -10.77
CA SER A 218 11.70 11.85 -10.77
C SER A 218 12.37 11.90 -9.39
N ASN A 219 13.05 10.82 -9.02
CA ASN A 219 13.72 10.63 -7.71
C ASN A 219 12.76 10.61 -6.50
N SER A 220 11.45 10.49 -6.73
CA SER A 220 10.46 10.25 -5.67
C SER A 220 10.35 8.74 -5.43
N GLN A 221 10.66 8.27 -4.22
CA GLN A 221 10.67 6.84 -3.93
C GLN A 221 10.06 6.47 -2.58
N VAL A 222 9.38 5.33 -2.54
CA VAL A 222 8.98 4.66 -1.29
C VAL A 222 9.53 3.24 -1.31
N ILE A 223 10.18 2.83 -0.22
CA ILE A 223 10.78 1.51 -0.05
C ILE A 223 10.17 0.85 1.18
N LEU A 224 9.62 -0.36 0.99
CA LEU A 224 9.26 -1.26 2.09
C LEU A 224 10.36 -2.31 2.21
N GLU A 225 11.04 -2.34 3.33
CA GLU A 225 12.11 -3.30 3.61
C GLU A 225 11.57 -4.58 4.27
N SER A 226 12.48 -5.44 4.71
CA SER A 226 12.16 -6.76 5.23
C SER A 226 11.53 -6.72 6.63
N GLY A 227 10.56 -7.61 6.88
CA GLY A 227 9.99 -7.87 8.20
C GLY A 227 8.63 -7.24 8.44
N ILE A 228 8.03 -6.62 7.42
CA ILE A 228 6.75 -5.93 7.52
C ILE A 228 5.58 -6.93 7.46
N LYS A 229 4.59 -6.72 8.32
CA LYS A 229 3.35 -7.51 8.34
C LYS A 229 2.10 -6.64 8.23
N PHE A 230 1.18 -7.03 7.35
CA PHE A 230 -0.19 -6.56 7.30
C PHE A 230 -1.11 -7.71 7.71
N ASP A 231 -1.90 -7.52 8.76
CA ASP A 231 -2.75 -8.55 9.35
C ASP A 231 -4.17 -8.02 9.47
N THR A 232 -5.11 -8.66 8.78
CA THR A 232 -6.55 -8.37 8.88
C THR A 232 -6.86 -6.91 8.52
N CYS A 233 -6.09 -6.33 7.58
CA CYS A 233 -6.32 -4.96 7.12
C CYS A 233 -7.45 -4.91 6.08
N THR A 234 -8.29 -3.87 6.13
CA THR A 234 -9.49 -3.79 5.29
C THR A 234 -9.64 -2.44 4.59
N SER A 235 -10.04 -2.48 3.32
CA SER A 235 -10.44 -1.31 2.56
C SER A 235 -11.86 -1.48 2.04
N ASN A 236 -12.65 -0.40 2.06
CA ASN A 236 -13.98 -0.42 1.47
C ASN A 236 -13.96 -0.54 -0.06
N TYR A 237 -12.92 -0.07 -0.71
CA TYR A 237 -12.81 -0.05 -2.18
C TYR A 237 -11.59 -0.86 -2.61
N GLU A 238 -10.39 -0.27 -2.63
CA GLU A 238 -9.20 -0.92 -3.17
C GLU A 238 -8.10 -1.15 -2.13
N GLY A 239 -7.36 -2.25 -2.25
CA GLY A 239 -6.14 -2.53 -1.51
C GLY A 239 -6.36 -2.69 -0.01
N GLY A 240 -6.78 -3.86 0.46
CA GLY A 240 -7.01 -4.07 1.90
C GLY A 240 -5.79 -3.79 2.78
N GLY A 241 -4.58 -4.12 2.33
CA GLY A 241 -3.32 -3.71 2.95
C GLY A 241 -2.84 -2.35 2.44
N ILE A 242 -2.39 -2.32 1.19
CA ILE A 242 -1.78 -1.14 0.55
C ILE A 242 -2.56 -0.75 -0.69
N GLY A 243 -2.79 0.55 -0.80
CA GLY A 243 -3.28 1.21 -1.99
C GLY A 243 -2.23 2.15 -2.54
N ILE A 244 -1.80 1.97 -3.78
CA ILE A 244 -0.70 2.74 -4.35
C ILE A 244 -0.98 3.29 -5.74
N ASN A 245 -0.63 4.56 -5.92
CA ASN A 245 -0.59 5.22 -7.21
C ASN A 245 0.82 5.76 -7.48
N ILE A 246 1.42 5.39 -8.62
CA ILE A 246 2.78 5.80 -9.02
C ILE A 246 2.71 6.49 -10.37
N TYR A 247 3.25 7.71 -10.45
CA TYR A 247 3.14 8.57 -11.62
C TYR A 247 4.48 9.20 -12.02
N ASN A 248 4.67 9.38 -13.33
CA ASN A 248 5.63 10.31 -13.94
C ASN A 248 7.04 10.26 -13.32
N GLY A 249 7.68 9.09 -13.30
CA GLY A 249 9.05 8.92 -12.76
C GLY A 249 9.13 8.53 -11.29
N GLY A 250 7.98 8.40 -10.61
CA GLY A 250 7.90 7.89 -9.24
C GLY A 250 8.28 6.41 -9.15
N GLN A 251 8.77 5.99 -7.99
CA GLN A 251 9.27 4.64 -7.78
C GLN A 251 8.73 4.03 -6.47
N PHE A 252 8.35 2.76 -6.53
CA PHE A 252 8.00 1.97 -5.37
C PHE A 252 8.78 0.68 -5.37
N SER A 253 9.32 0.30 -4.21
CA SER A 253 9.88 -1.04 -4.05
C SER A 253 9.50 -1.74 -2.76
N ILE A 254 9.41 -3.06 -2.83
CA ILE A 254 9.37 -3.95 -1.68
C ILE A 254 10.57 -4.87 -1.75
N GLN A 255 11.35 -4.94 -0.67
CA GLN A 255 12.58 -5.70 -0.57
C GLN A 255 12.52 -6.66 0.62
N GLY A 256 13.06 -7.87 0.45
CA GLY A 256 13.13 -8.87 1.53
C GLY A 256 11.80 -9.59 1.78
N THR A 257 11.43 -9.80 3.05
CA THR A 257 10.21 -10.56 3.42
C THR A 257 9.08 -9.63 3.83
N CYS A 258 7.88 -9.82 3.28
CA CYS A 258 6.66 -9.13 3.72
C CYS A 258 5.48 -10.11 3.72
N LEU A 259 4.55 -9.93 4.66
CA LEU A 259 3.37 -10.79 4.80
C LEU A 259 2.09 -9.96 4.79
N PHE A 260 1.17 -10.31 3.90
CA PHE A 260 -0.22 -9.87 3.89
C PHE A 260 -1.08 -11.05 4.30
N GLU A 261 -1.65 -11.00 5.49
CA GLU A 261 -2.47 -12.05 6.07
C GLU A 261 -3.90 -11.54 6.27
N ASN A 262 -4.91 -12.28 5.77
CA ASN A 262 -6.33 -11.98 5.96
C ASN A 262 -6.77 -10.57 5.52
N CYS A 263 -6.03 -9.93 4.60
CA CYS A 263 -6.35 -8.57 4.14
C CYS A 263 -7.46 -8.57 3.08
N GLN A 264 -8.37 -7.59 3.11
CA GLN A 264 -9.61 -7.62 2.31
C GLN A 264 -9.98 -6.27 1.68
N ALA A 265 -10.41 -6.32 0.41
CA ALA A 265 -11.14 -5.24 -0.26
C ALA A 265 -12.62 -5.60 -0.35
N LEU A 266 -13.46 -4.90 0.41
CA LEU A 266 -14.84 -5.33 0.66
C LEU A 266 -15.75 -5.22 -0.56
N ASN A 267 -15.59 -4.18 -1.38
CA ASN A 267 -16.52 -3.91 -2.49
C ASN A 267 -15.84 -3.74 -3.86
N HIS A 268 -14.50 -3.82 -3.94
CA HIS A 268 -13.79 -3.65 -5.20
C HIS A 268 -12.60 -4.61 -5.31
N THR A 269 -11.39 -4.13 -5.51
CA THR A 269 -10.26 -4.95 -5.98
C THR A 269 -9.11 -5.00 -4.97
N SER A 270 -8.43 -6.15 -4.94
CA SER A 270 -7.28 -6.48 -4.11
C SER A 270 -7.39 -6.40 -2.59
N GLY A 271 -7.32 -7.56 -1.93
CA GLY A 271 -7.20 -7.66 -0.49
C GLY A 271 -5.84 -7.26 0.04
N GLY A 272 -4.75 -7.53 -0.68
CA GLY A 272 -3.40 -7.13 -0.28
C GLY A 272 -3.02 -5.76 -0.86
N ILE A 273 -2.46 -5.76 -2.07
CA ILE A 273 -1.94 -4.55 -2.75
C ILE A 273 -2.77 -4.20 -3.99
N SER A 274 -3.33 -3.00 -4.06
CA SER A 274 -3.90 -2.43 -5.30
C SER A 274 -2.98 -1.32 -5.83
N GLY A 275 -2.53 -1.44 -7.07
CA GLY A 275 -1.57 -0.51 -7.67
C GLY A 275 -1.99 0.03 -9.04
N ASN A 276 -1.91 1.35 -9.22
CA ASN A 276 -1.95 2.01 -10.52
C ASN A 276 -0.57 2.62 -10.82
N ILE A 277 0.09 2.15 -11.87
CA ILE A 277 1.47 2.50 -12.21
C ILE A 277 1.48 3.09 -13.62
N GLN A 278 1.78 4.37 -13.71
CA GLN A 278 1.58 5.12 -14.95
C GLN A 278 2.72 6.10 -15.26
N GLY A 279 3.08 6.18 -16.54
CA GLY A 279 3.99 7.19 -17.07
C GLY A 279 5.41 6.67 -17.35
N GLU A 280 6.13 7.41 -18.18
CA GLU A 280 7.54 7.13 -18.49
C GLU A 280 8.40 7.25 -17.22
N ASP A 281 9.46 6.44 -17.17
CA ASP A 281 10.40 6.33 -16.04
C ASP A 281 9.75 5.91 -14.69
N THR A 282 8.46 5.58 -14.68
CA THR A 282 7.75 5.08 -13.50
C THR A 282 8.05 3.59 -13.28
N LEU A 283 8.39 3.22 -12.05
CA LEU A 283 8.86 1.87 -11.72
C LEU A 283 8.19 1.32 -10.46
N MET A 284 7.69 0.09 -10.56
CA MET A 284 7.38 -0.75 -9.40
C MET A 284 8.30 -1.97 -9.41
N GLN A 285 9.05 -2.16 -8.32
CA GLN A 285 9.95 -3.31 -8.14
C GLN A 285 9.61 -4.08 -6.87
N ILE A 286 9.26 -5.36 -6.99
CA ILE A 286 9.06 -6.22 -5.84
C ILE A 286 10.07 -7.36 -5.91
N SER A 287 10.99 -7.39 -4.95
CA SER A 287 12.07 -8.38 -4.91
C SER A 287 12.19 -8.99 -3.51
N GLY A 288 11.89 -10.28 -3.41
CA GLY A 288 12.02 -11.06 -2.18
C GLY A 288 10.75 -11.85 -1.89
N GLN A 289 10.79 -12.66 -0.84
CA GLN A 289 9.68 -13.56 -0.49
C GLN A 289 8.51 -12.78 0.12
N ILE A 290 7.55 -12.40 -0.72
CA ILE A 290 6.32 -11.72 -0.28
C ILE A 290 5.16 -12.70 -0.31
N THR A 291 4.50 -12.88 0.83
CA THR A 291 3.39 -13.83 0.97
C THR A 291 2.07 -13.10 1.12
N PHE A 292 1.07 -13.51 0.35
CA PHE A 292 -0.34 -13.17 0.51
C PHE A 292 -1.06 -14.44 0.96
N ASP A 293 -1.55 -14.45 2.20
CA ASP A 293 -2.28 -15.58 2.78
C ASP A 293 -3.71 -15.16 3.10
N THR A 294 -4.67 -15.85 2.50
CA THR A 294 -6.10 -15.70 2.78
C THR A 294 -6.60 -14.26 2.51
N CYS A 295 -5.95 -13.56 1.57
CA CYS A 295 -6.41 -12.26 1.08
C CYS A 295 -7.62 -12.41 0.14
N SER A 296 -8.56 -11.47 0.20
CA SER A 296 -9.74 -11.52 -0.66
C SER A 296 -10.20 -10.16 -1.19
N ALA A 297 -10.87 -10.19 -2.34
CA ALA A 297 -11.48 -9.02 -2.95
C ALA A 297 -12.80 -9.35 -3.62
N PHE A 298 -13.64 -8.36 -3.89
CA PHE A 298 -14.88 -8.59 -4.61
C PHE A 298 -14.63 -8.86 -6.10
N LEU A 299 -13.86 -8.00 -6.78
CA LEU A 299 -13.75 -8.04 -8.25
C LEU A 299 -12.47 -8.68 -8.76
N GLN A 300 -11.30 -8.30 -8.30
CA GLN A 300 -10.06 -8.71 -8.97
C GLN A 300 -8.90 -8.81 -8.01
N GLY A 301 -8.05 -9.82 -8.23
CA GLY A 301 -6.74 -9.91 -7.62
C GLY A 301 -6.79 -10.10 -6.11
N GLY A 302 -7.35 -11.20 -5.59
CA GLY A 302 -7.62 -11.36 -4.14
C GLY A 302 -6.43 -11.02 -3.24
N GLY A 303 -5.21 -11.37 -3.65
CA GLY A 303 -3.97 -10.90 -3.03
C GLY A 303 -3.44 -9.58 -3.63
N MET A 304 -3.36 -9.48 -4.95
CA MET A 304 -2.79 -8.30 -5.62
C MET A 304 -3.54 -7.93 -6.90
N ARG A 305 -3.67 -6.63 -7.18
CA ARG A 305 -4.09 -6.11 -8.48
C ARG A 305 -3.15 -4.99 -8.94
N LEU A 306 -2.68 -5.05 -10.18
CA LEU A 306 -1.89 -3.98 -10.78
C LEU A 306 -2.48 -3.52 -12.12
N VAL A 307 -2.46 -2.21 -12.35
CA VAL A 307 -2.73 -1.57 -13.65
C VAL A 307 -1.49 -0.82 -14.09
N VAL A 308 -1.01 -1.10 -15.29
CA VAL A 308 0.23 -0.56 -15.86
C VAL A 308 -0.06 0.18 -17.14
N GLU A 309 0.25 1.47 -17.17
CA GLU A 309 -0.11 2.39 -18.25
C GLU A 309 1.03 3.35 -18.62
N ASN A 310 0.90 3.96 -19.79
CA ASN A 310 1.77 4.99 -20.34
C ASN A 310 3.27 4.69 -20.18
N LYS A 311 3.72 3.50 -20.59
CA LYS A 311 5.14 3.06 -20.58
C LYS A 311 5.77 2.87 -19.19
N ALA A 312 4.95 2.74 -18.15
CA ALA A 312 5.44 2.30 -16.85
C ALA A 312 6.05 0.89 -16.91
N CYS A 313 6.97 0.63 -15.99
CA CYS A 313 7.65 -0.65 -15.85
C CYS A 313 7.32 -1.31 -14.50
N VAL A 314 7.03 -2.61 -14.53
CA VAL A 314 6.79 -3.43 -13.34
C VAL A 314 7.67 -4.68 -13.39
N GLU A 315 8.46 -4.88 -12.35
CA GLU A 315 9.33 -6.05 -12.18
C GLU A 315 9.03 -6.71 -10.83
N ILE A 316 8.61 -7.97 -10.84
CA ILE A 316 8.19 -8.69 -9.66
C ILE A 316 8.88 -10.05 -9.61
N ASN A 317 9.47 -10.38 -8.47
CA ASN A 317 10.08 -11.67 -8.20
C ASN A 317 9.62 -12.24 -6.85
N GLU A 318 9.37 -13.55 -6.79
CA GLU A 318 9.16 -14.33 -5.55
C GLU A 318 7.88 -13.99 -4.75
N LEU A 319 6.74 -13.91 -5.45
CA LEU A 319 5.44 -13.80 -4.78
C LEU A 319 4.81 -15.16 -4.51
N ILE A 320 4.24 -15.31 -3.32
CA ILE A 320 3.52 -16.51 -2.89
C ILE A 320 2.08 -16.11 -2.54
N PHE A 321 1.11 -16.66 -3.25
CA PHE A 321 -0.32 -16.50 -3.00
C PHE A 321 -0.90 -17.81 -2.48
N ILE A 322 -1.51 -17.77 -1.30
CA ILE A 322 -2.08 -18.94 -0.61
C ILE A 322 -3.51 -18.59 -0.21
N ASN A 323 -4.47 -19.45 -0.55
CA ASN A 323 -5.88 -19.29 -0.17
C ASN A 323 -6.50 -17.94 -0.59
N CYS A 324 -5.92 -17.26 -1.58
CA CYS A 324 -6.44 -15.97 -2.03
C CYS A 324 -7.69 -16.17 -2.88
N SER A 325 -8.65 -15.26 -2.77
CA SER A 325 -9.94 -15.42 -3.44
C SER A 325 -10.55 -14.13 -3.94
N VAL A 326 -11.36 -14.27 -4.98
CA VAL A 326 -12.28 -13.23 -5.45
C VAL A 326 -13.71 -13.76 -5.52
N ASP A 327 -14.70 -12.87 -5.66
CA ASP A 327 -16.10 -13.28 -5.78
C ASP A 327 -16.30 -14.31 -6.89
N ASN A 328 -17.09 -15.34 -6.61
CA ASN A 328 -17.28 -16.48 -7.50
C ASN A 328 -18.38 -16.26 -8.56
N THR A 329 -18.92 -15.04 -8.68
CA THR A 329 -19.92 -14.69 -9.70
C THR A 329 -19.37 -13.72 -10.75
N VAL A 330 -18.39 -12.89 -10.38
CA VAL A 330 -17.82 -11.86 -11.26
C VAL A 330 -16.29 -11.74 -11.18
N GLY A 331 -15.65 -12.31 -10.16
CA GLY A 331 -14.27 -11.99 -9.82
C GLY A 331 -13.20 -12.66 -10.70
N GLN A 332 -12.06 -12.00 -10.92
CA GLN A 332 -10.95 -12.52 -11.74
C GLN A 332 -9.60 -12.50 -11.01
N GLY A 333 -8.84 -13.61 -11.09
CA GLY A 333 -7.51 -13.72 -10.50
C GLY A 333 -7.58 -13.79 -8.98
N GLY A 334 -7.88 -14.96 -8.42
CA GLY A 334 -7.95 -15.16 -6.97
C GLY A 334 -6.68 -14.75 -6.25
N GLY A 335 -5.50 -15.05 -6.80
CA GLY A 335 -4.22 -14.55 -6.30
C GLY A 335 -3.88 -13.16 -6.83
N PHE A 336 -3.62 -13.07 -8.14
CA PHE A 336 -3.12 -11.86 -8.79
C PHE A 336 -3.93 -11.52 -10.05
N SER A 337 -4.22 -10.23 -10.24
CA SER A 337 -4.79 -9.68 -11.47
C SER A 337 -3.93 -8.53 -12.02
N ALA A 338 -3.53 -8.61 -13.29
CA ALA A 338 -2.70 -7.58 -13.94
C ALA A 338 -3.37 -7.04 -15.22
N PHE A 339 -3.32 -5.72 -15.41
CA PHE A 339 -3.83 -5.02 -16.59
C PHE A 339 -2.72 -4.17 -17.21
N LEU A 340 -2.35 -4.43 -18.45
CA LEU A 340 -1.42 -3.63 -19.23
C LEU A 340 -2.21 -2.86 -20.28
N LEU A 341 -2.35 -1.53 -20.11
CA LEU A 341 -3.35 -0.73 -20.84
C LEU A 341 -2.80 0.38 -21.75
N SER A 342 -1.56 0.86 -21.58
CA SER A 342 -0.88 1.73 -22.59
C SER A 342 0.66 1.61 -22.56
N GLY A 343 1.30 1.05 -23.61
CA GLY A 343 2.76 0.97 -23.81
C GLY A 343 3.67 0.43 -22.70
N GLY A 344 3.14 -0.20 -21.64
CA GLY A 344 3.90 -0.67 -20.47
C GLY A 344 4.60 -2.02 -20.64
N GLN A 345 5.52 -2.32 -19.73
CA GLN A 345 6.21 -3.62 -19.66
C GLN A 345 6.03 -4.23 -18.27
N MET A 346 5.74 -5.54 -18.22
CA MET A 346 5.63 -6.27 -16.97
C MET A 346 6.43 -7.57 -17.04
N SER A 347 7.26 -7.81 -16.02
CA SER A 347 7.98 -9.06 -15.80
C SER A 347 7.61 -9.64 -14.44
N ILE A 348 7.09 -10.87 -14.43
CA ILE A 348 6.69 -11.60 -13.22
C ILE A 348 7.45 -12.93 -13.15
N LYS A 349 8.21 -13.13 -12.06
CA LYS A 349 9.12 -14.25 -11.90
C LYS A 349 8.91 -14.99 -10.58
N SER A 350 9.15 -16.30 -10.59
CA SER A 350 9.20 -17.15 -9.40
C SER A 350 7.91 -17.08 -8.56
N GLN A 351 6.74 -17.04 -9.20
CA GLN A 351 5.47 -16.86 -8.50
C GLN A 351 4.78 -18.19 -8.22
N THR A 352 4.23 -18.34 -7.01
CA THR A 352 3.45 -19.50 -6.61
C THR A 352 2.02 -19.10 -6.26
N TYR A 353 1.06 -19.86 -6.78
CA TYR A 353 -0.36 -19.75 -6.50
C TYR A 353 -0.84 -21.09 -5.95
N THR A 354 -1.32 -21.12 -4.71
CA THR A 354 -1.81 -22.34 -4.07
C THR A 354 -3.21 -22.12 -3.53
N ASN A 355 -4.14 -23.01 -3.90
CA ASN A 355 -5.52 -23.00 -3.41
C ASN A 355 -6.23 -21.64 -3.62
N CYS A 356 -5.92 -20.95 -4.73
CA CYS A 356 -6.56 -19.67 -5.04
C CYS A 356 -7.85 -19.90 -5.85
N SER A 357 -8.84 -19.01 -5.69
CA SER A 357 -10.14 -19.19 -6.34
C SER A 357 -10.78 -17.91 -6.89
N GLY A 358 -11.58 -18.05 -7.96
CA GLY A 358 -12.31 -16.92 -8.55
C GLY A 358 -13.42 -17.34 -9.51
N TYR A 359 -14.08 -16.38 -10.15
CA TYR A 359 -15.05 -16.66 -11.22
C TYR A 359 -14.33 -16.94 -12.56
N GLY A 360 -13.47 -16.02 -13.00
CA GLY A 360 -12.71 -16.13 -14.25
C GLY A 360 -11.45 -17.00 -14.12
N ALA A 361 -10.51 -16.57 -13.26
CA ALA A 361 -9.25 -17.27 -13.04
C ALA A 361 -8.99 -17.50 -11.54
N GLY A 362 -8.56 -18.71 -11.17
CA GLY A 362 -8.29 -19.06 -9.78
C GLY A 362 -6.99 -18.46 -9.27
N GLY A 363 -5.87 -18.64 -9.97
CA GLY A 363 -4.56 -18.13 -9.59
C GLY A 363 -4.29 -16.73 -10.14
N LEU A 364 -4.05 -16.66 -11.45
CA LEU A 364 -3.56 -15.45 -12.13
C LEU A 364 -4.49 -15.06 -13.29
N TYR A 365 -4.85 -13.78 -13.35
CA TYR A 365 -5.50 -13.17 -14.50
C TYR A 365 -4.62 -12.05 -15.06
N THR A 366 -4.36 -12.05 -16.36
CA THR A 366 -3.65 -10.94 -17.03
C THR A 366 -4.40 -10.49 -18.27
N PHE A 367 -4.51 -9.18 -18.45
CA PHE A 367 -5.13 -8.55 -19.62
C PHE A 367 -4.18 -7.55 -20.27
N LEU A 368 -3.94 -7.72 -21.58
CA LEU A 368 -3.12 -6.84 -22.41
C LEU A 368 -4.03 -6.17 -23.46
N SER A 369 -4.07 -4.84 -23.48
CA SER A 369 -4.87 -4.04 -24.44
C SER A 369 -4.19 -3.95 -25.82
N SER A 370 -4.33 -2.85 -26.56
CA SER A 370 -4.02 -2.78 -27.99
C SER A 370 -2.61 -2.32 -28.45
N ASP A 371 -1.62 -2.07 -27.58
CA ASP A 371 -0.47 -1.19 -27.93
C ASP A 371 0.94 -1.81 -27.77
N GLY A 372 1.16 -3.06 -28.17
CA GLY A 372 2.52 -3.62 -28.26
C GLY A 372 3.19 -3.91 -26.92
N TYR A 373 2.43 -4.42 -25.95
CA TYR A 373 2.93 -4.73 -24.60
C TYR A 373 3.85 -5.92 -24.58
N LYS A 374 4.77 -5.94 -23.62
CA LYS A 374 5.53 -7.13 -23.26
C LYS A 374 5.14 -7.64 -21.88
N LEU A 375 4.65 -8.88 -21.84
CA LEU A 375 4.49 -9.66 -20.62
C LEU A 375 5.51 -10.79 -20.61
N GLU A 376 6.43 -10.75 -19.64
CA GLU A 376 7.37 -11.84 -19.37
C GLU A 376 6.93 -12.58 -18.10
N MET A 377 6.80 -13.90 -18.20
CA MET A 377 6.50 -14.81 -17.11
C MET A 377 7.61 -15.86 -17.01
N VAL A 378 8.22 -16.01 -15.84
CA VAL A 378 9.32 -16.98 -15.63
C VAL A 378 9.08 -17.74 -14.33
N ASP A 379 9.24 -19.07 -14.36
CA ASP A 379 9.15 -19.92 -13.15
C ASP A 379 7.84 -19.72 -12.38
N ILE A 380 6.72 -20.11 -13.00
CA ILE A 380 5.37 -19.92 -12.45
C ILE A 380 4.78 -21.25 -12.03
N SER A 381 4.31 -21.33 -10.78
CA SER A 381 3.64 -22.52 -10.23
C SER A 381 2.21 -22.21 -9.80
N CYS A 382 1.24 -22.96 -10.31
CA CYS A 382 -0.17 -22.82 -9.97
C CYS A 382 -0.74 -24.19 -9.57
N LYS A 383 -1.14 -24.33 -8.30
CA LYS A 383 -1.53 -25.60 -7.70
C LYS A 383 -2.84 -25.49 -6.95
N ASP A 384 -3.71 -26.49 -7.13
CA ASP A 384 -4.98 -26.60 -6.41
C ASP A 384 -5.91 -25.39 -6.61
N CYS A 385 -5.72 -24.63 -7.70
CA CYS A 385 -6.51 -23.44 -7.96
C CYS A 385 -7.82 -23.78 -8.69
N SER A 386 -8.86 -23.00 -8.44
CA SER A 386 -10.16 -23.23 -9.06
C SER A 386 -10.80 -21.96 -9.59
N ALA A 387 -11.53 -22.08 -10.69
CA ALA A 387 -12.40 -21.02 -11.16
C ALA A 387 -13.78 -21.57 -11.50
N VAL A 388 -14.80 -20.73 -11.44
CA VAL A 388 -16.13 -21.16 -11.85
C VAL A 388 -16.16 -21.44 -13.34
N ILE A 389 -15.74 -20.48 -14.17
CA ILE A 389 -16.00 -20.55 -15.60
C ILE A 389 -14.77 -20.68 -16.49
N ASN A 390 -13.76 -19.80 -16.44
CA ASN A 390 -12.77 -19.73 -17.52
C ASN A 390 -11.56 -20.64 -17.30
N ALA A 391 -10.71 -20.37 -16.31
CA ALA A 391 -9.45 -21.07 -16.10
C ALA A 391 -9.19 -21.36 -14.61
N GLY A 392 -9.07 -22.63 -14.23
CA GLY A 392 -8.81 -22.97 -12.84
C GLY A 392 -7.50 -22.36 -12.31
N GLY A 393 -6.46 -22.34 -13.15
CA GLY A 393 -5.17 -21.75 -12.81
C GLY A 393 -4.98 -20.33 -13.36
N ILE A 394 -4.69 -20.22 -14.65
CA ILE A 394 -4.16 -19.00 -15.28
C ILE A 394 -5.00 -18.59 -16.49
N GLU A 395 -5.39 -17.32 -16.56
CA GLU A 395 -6.03 -16.71 -17.74
C GLU A 395 -5.19 -15.53 -18.25
N ILE A 396 -4.80 -15.60 -19.52
CA ILE A 396 -4.12 -14.53 -20.24
C ILE A 396 -5.01 -14.09 -21.41
N ALA A 397 -5.34 -12.81 -21.48
CA ALA A 397 -6.11 -12.23 -22.56
C ALA A 397 -5.32 -11.08 -23.22
N SER A 398 -5.20 -11.09 -24.54
CA SER A 398 -4.50 -10.09 -25.34
C SER A 398 -5.36 -9.65 -26.52
N GLN A 399 -5.45 -8.33 -26.75
CA GLN A 399 -6.30 -7.70 -27.77
C GLN A 399 -5.53 -7.08 -28.95
N SER A 400 -4.24 -7.39 -29.09
CA SER A 400 -3.44 -6.93 -30.22
C SER A 400 -2.38 -7.95 -30.61
N SER A 401 -2.10 -8.00 -31.91
CA SER A 401 -1.03 -8.79 -32.51
C SER A 401 0.35 -8.20 -32.27
N GLU A 402 0.44 -6.94 -31.83
CA GLU A 402 1.71 -6.29 -31.52
C GLU A 402 2.24 -6.67 -30.13
N ASN A 403 1.39 -7.26 -29.29
CA ASN A 403 1.77 -7.69 -27.96
C ASN A 403 2.72 -8.90 -28.03
N GLU A 404 3.58 -9.04 -27.02
CA GLU A 404 4.52 -10.14 -26.85
C GLU A 404 4.23 -10.82 -25.50
N ILE A 405 3.96 -12.13 -25.54
CA ILE A 405 3.77 -12.94 -24.33
C ILE A 405 4.88 -14.00 -24.31
N LEU A 406 5.80 -13.84 -23.36
CA LEU A 406 6.94 -14.74 -23.18
C LEU A 406 6.78 -15.51 -21.88
N ILE A 407 6.58 -16.83 -21.96
CA ILE A 407 6.52 -17.72 -20.79
C ILE A 407 7.66 -18.71 -20.86
N THR A 408 8.62 -18.57 -19.95
CA THR A 408 9.86 -19.35 -19.93
C THR A 408 10.15 -19.91 -18.53
N GLY A 409 11.26 -20.62 -18.39
CA GLY A 409 11.57 -21.32 -17.15
C GLY A 409 10.63 -22.50 -16.94
N GLU A 410 10.26 -22.77 -15.68
CA GLU A 410 9.33 -23.83 -15.32
C GLU A 410 7.90 -23.28 -15.15
N LEU A 411 6.96 -23.72 -16.00
CA LEU A 411 5.53 -23.46 -15.81
C LEU A 411 4.84 -24.73 -15.31
N ILE A 412 4.45 -24.76 -14.04
CA ILE A 412 3.71 -25.88 -13.44
C ILE A 412 2.26 -25.47 -13.22
N VAL A 413 1.32 -26.23 -13.78
CA VAL A 413 -0.10 -26.11 -13.47
C VAL A 413 -0.63 -27.48 -13.04
N GLU A 414 -0.97 -27.62 -11.76
CA GLU A 414 -1.34 -28.90 -11.16
C GLU A 414 -2.67 -28.83 -10.40
N ASN A 415 -3.54 -29.82 -10.61
CA ASN A 415 -4.81 -29.97 -9.91
C ASN A 415 -5.73 -28.73 -10.00
N CYS A 416 -5.68 -28.02 -11.14
CA CYS A 416 -6.51 -26.86 -11.38
C CYS A 416 -7.83 -27.22 -12.09
N SER A 417 -8.93 -26.57 -11.73
CA SER A 417 -10.26 -26.91 -12.28
C SER A 417 -11.16 -25.72 -12.60
N SER A 418 -11.95 -25.83 -13.68
CA SER A 418 -13.08 -24.93 -13.96
C SER A 418 -14.12 -25.56 -14.89
N GLU A 419 -15.23 -24.86 -15.20
CA GLU A 419 -16.20 -25.34 -16.19
C GLU A 419 -15.61 -25.42 -17.61
N LYS A 420 -14.90 -24.38 -18.08
CA LYS A 420 -14.40 -24.32 -19.47
C LYS A 420 -13.00 -24.84 -19.65
N ASN A 421 -12.02 -24.39 -18.86
CA ASN A 421 -10.60 -24.76 -19.00
C ASN A 421 -9.94 -25.03 -17.64
N GLY A 422 -9.30 -26.18 -17.45
CA GLY A 422 -8.88 -26.60 -16.11
C GLY A 422 -7.65 -25.84 -15.63
N GLY A 423 -6.59 -25.85 -16.42
CA GLY A 423 -5.29 -25.31 -16.06
C GLY A 423 -5.12 -23.87 -16.52
N MET A 424 -4.90 -23.68 -17.81
CA MET A 424 -4.53 -22.39 -18.38
C MET A 424 -5.30 -22.09 -19.66
N ILE A 425 -5.67 -20.83 -19.86
CA ILE A 425 -6.14 -20.31 -21.15
C ILE A 425 -5.32 -19.10 -21.58
N ILE A 426 -4.98 -19.05 -22.88
CA ILE A 426 -4.49 -17.85 -23.56
C ILE A 426 -5.49 -17.48 -24.66
N GLN A 427 -6.04 -16.28 -24.58
CA GLN A 427 -6.90 -15.67 -25.59
C GLN A 427 -6.10 -14.56 -26.27
N ALA A 428 -5.83 -14.68 -27.56
CA ALA A 428 -4.97 -13.71 -28.23
C ALA A 428 -5.37 -13.48 -29.71
N ASP A 429 -4.94 -12.36 -30.28
CA ASP A 429 -5.20 -12.01 -31.67
C ASP A 429 -4.20 -12.63 -32.66
N ASN A 430 -4.59 -12.69 -33.94
CA ASN A 430 -3.76 -13.22 -35.05
C ASN A 430 -2.38 -12.56 -35.08
N GLY A 431 -1.31 -13.34 -35.07
CA GLY A 431 0.06 -12.85 -35.31
C GLY A 431 0.80 -12.35 -34.07
N ILE A 432 0.22 -12.54 -32.88
CA ILE A 432 0.91 -12.36 -31.60
C ILE A 432 2.03 -13.40 -31.44
N ASP A 433 3.17 -12.98 -30.90
CA ASP A 433 4.27 -13.87 -30.55
C ASP A 433 4.04 -14.45 -29.15
N ILE A 434 3.86 -15.78 -29.09
CA ILE A 434 3.72 -16.55 -27.85
C ILE A 434 4.81 -17.61 -27.83
N GLU A 435 5.67 -17.55 -26.82
CA GLU A 435 6.68 -18.56 -26.54
C GLU A 435 6.39 -19.23 -25.20
N LEU A 436 6.29 -20.57 -25.21
CA LEU A 436 6.00 -21.40 -24.04
C LEU A 436 7.10 -22.45 -23.90
N ILE A 437 7.98 -22.30 -22.92
CA ILE A 437 9.09 -23.24 -22.64
C ILE A 437 8.89 -23.83 -21.24
N GLY A 438 9.19 -25.13 -21.08
CA GLY A 438 9.21 -25.79 -19.77
C GLY A 438 7.84 -25.96 -19.11
N VAL A 439 6.81 -26.30 -19.90
CA VAL A 439 5.43 -26.41 -19.42
C VAL A 439 5.07 -27.81 -18.91
N SER A 440 4.38 -27.87 -17.76
CA SER A 440 3.87 -29.10 -17.15
C SER A 440 2.43 -28.89 -16.68
N PHE A 441 1.51 -29.69 -17.23
CA PHE A 441 0.10 -29.72 -16.83
C PHE A 441 -0.23 -31.09 -16.24
N LYS A 442 -0.71 -31.11 -15.00
CA LYS A 442 -1.01 -32.36 -14.28
C LYS A 442 -2.36 -32.28 -13.59
N ASP A 443 -3.18 -33.32 -13.77
CA ASP A 443 -4.46 -33.50 -13.07
C ASP A 443 -5.43 -32.30 -13.17
N CYS A 444 -5.32 -31.50 -14.23
CA CYS A 444 -6.23 -30.37 -14.46
C CYS A 444 -7.53 -30.83 -15.15
N PHE A 445 -8.68 -30.30 -14.71
CA PHE A 445 -10.00 -30.76 -15.14
C PHE A 445 -10.89 -29.63 -15.69
N ALA A 446 -11.59 -29.91 -16.80
CA ALA A 446 -12.62 -29.04 -17.36
C ALA A 446 -13.81 -29.83 -17.89
N GLN A 447 -15.00 -29.21 -17.94
CA GLN A 447 -16.21 -29.85 -18.47
C GLN A 447 -16.36 -29.66 -19.98
N LEU A 448 -16.02 -28.48 -20.52
CA LEU A 448 -16.37 -28.12 -21.90
C LEU A 448 -15.22 -28.18 -22.90
N TYR A 449 -14.02 -27.70 -22.54
CA TYR A 449 -12.88 -27.66 -23.47
C TYR A 449 -11.76 -28.60 -23.02
N GLY A 450 -10.62 -28.07 -22.56
CA GLY A 450 -9.44 -28.83 -22.21
C GLY A 450 -9.05 -28.67 -20.75
N GLY A 451 -8.57 -29.77 -20.14
CA GLY A 451 -8.07 -29.76 -18.78
C GLY A 451 -6.76 -28.98 -18.63
N GLY A 452 -5.79 -29.15 -19.53
CA GLY A 452 -4.46 -28.52 -19.42
C GLY A 452 -4.38 -27.08 -19.94
N LEU A 453 -3.91 -26.92 -21.18
CA LEU A 453 -3.79 -25.63 -21.88
C LEU A 453 -4.87 -25.48 -22.95
N CYS A 454 -5.52 -24.32 -22.99
CA CYS A 454 -6.42 -23.92 -24.05
C CYS A 454 -5.94 -22.62 -24.71
N LEU A 455 -6.02 -22.57 -26.04
CA LEU A 455 -5.57 -21.43 -26.83
C LEU A 455 -6.71 -21.03 -27.76
N THR A 456 -7.16 -19.77 -27.67
CA THR A 456 -8.33 -19.34 -28.44
C THR A 456 -8.12 -18.04 -29.22
N ARG A 457 -8.62 -18.13 -30.46
CA ARG A 457 -8.68 -17.22 -31.61
C ARG A 457 -7.41 -16.91 -32.41
N LYS A 458 -7.70 -16.96 -33.73
CA LYS A 458 -6.98 -16.50 -34.92
C LYS A 458 -5.55 -17.08 -35.11
N GLN A 459 -5.50 -18.20 -35.87
CA GLN A 459 -4.34 -18.92 -36.43
C GLN A 459 -2.96 -18.57 -35.83
N LEU A 460 -2.54 -19.32 -34.80
CA LEU A 460 -1.15 -19.32 -34.31
C LEU A 460 -0.20 -19.85 -35.39
N ILE A 461 0.91 -19.13 -35.64
CA ILE A 461 1.88 -19.48 -36.69
C ILE A 461 3.15 -20.14 -36.18
N CYS A 462 3.48 -20.12 -34.88
CA CYS A 462 4.66 -20.86 -34.39
C CYS A 462 4.43 -21.42 -32.98
N PHE A 463 4.51 -22.74 -32.86
CA PHE A 463 4.79 -23.45 -31.61
C PHE A 463 6.15 -24.11 -31.75
N LEU A 464 7.11 -23.73 -30.91
CA LEU A 464 8.23 -24.59 -30.57
C LEU A 464 7.93 -25.21 -29.21
N LEU A 465 7.22 -26.35 -29.24
CA LEU A 465 7.22 -27.26 -28.10
C LEU A 465 8.57 -27.99 -28.14
N SER A 466 9.53 -27.55 -27.33
CA SER A 466 10.81 -28.24 -27.15
C SER A 466 10.87 -28.94 -25.81
#